data_AF-A0A8I0HBA9-F1
#
_entry.id   AF-A0A8I0HBA9-F1
#
_cell.length_a   1.000
_cell.length_b   1.000
_cell.length_c   1.000
_cell.angle_alpha   90.00
_cell.angle_beta   90.00
_cell.angle_gamma   90.00
#
_symmetry.space_group_name_H-M   'P 1'
#
loop_
_entity.id
_entity.type
_entity.pdbx_description
1 polymer ?
#
loop_
_entity_poly.entity_id
_entity_poly.type
_entity_poly.pdbx_seq_one_letter_code
_entity_poly.pdbx_strand_id
1 'polypeptide(L)' 'YTVDATYEVPNGSTHELWVEVTDEYGLRYRMLVDRWSTDAQGNGSPDENGWSWQGNEPEIYDAKGNLLYRPDPMQ' A
#
# COMPACT_ATOMS: atom_id res chain seq x y z
N TYR A 1 17.22 3.48 7.74
CA TYR A 1 17.25 4.21 6.46
C TYR A 1 15.98 5.05 6.40
N THR A 2 16.07 6.29 5.96
CA THR A 2 14.90 7.17 5.78
C THR A 2 14.67 7.33 4.30
N VAL A 3 13.45 7.07 3.85
CA VAL A 3 13.02 7.35 2.47
C VAL A 3 12.22 8.65 2.53
N ASP A 4 12.63 9.62 1.73
CA ASP A 4 11.97 10.92 1.59
C ASP A 4 11.76 11.19 0.10
N ALA A 5 10.50 11.42 -0.28
CA ALA A 5 10.09 11.67 -1.65
C ALA A 5 8.87 12.59 -1.65
N THR A 6 8.84 13.54 -2.59
CA THR A 6 7.73 14.49 -2.77
C THR A 6 7.06 14.22 -4.11
N TYR A 7 5.73 14.17 -4.09
CA TYR A 7 4.90 13.93 -5.27
C TYR A 7 3.82 15.01 -5.37
N GLU A 8 3.49 15.41 -6.60
CA GLU A 8 2.34 16.25 -6.88
C GLU A 8 1.09 15.35 -6.95
N VAL A 9 0.13 15.60 -6.05
CA VAL A 9 -1.09 14.80 -5.92
C VAL A 9 -2.30 15.65 -6.30
N PRO A 10 -3.18 15.19 -7.23
CA PRO A 10 -4.36 15.95 -7.61
C PRO A 10 -5.35 16.15 -6.44
N ASN A 11 -6.00 17.31 -6.39
CA ASN A 11 -7.11 17.55 -5.47
C ASN A 11 -8.26 16.54 -5.71
N GLY A 12 -8.96 16.16 -4.66
CA GLY A 12 -10.05 15.19 -4.73
C GLY A 12 -9.60 13.73 -4.93
N SER A 13 -8.32 13.42 -4.72
CA SER A 13 -7.79 12.06 -4.91
C SER A 13 -7.47 11.36 -3.58
N THR A 14 -7.50 10.03 -3.62
CA THR A 14 -6.98 9.16 -2.56
C THR A 14 -5.66 8.59 -3.01
N HIS A 15 -4.67 8.61 -2.13
CA HIS A 15 -3.36 8.01 -2.35
C HIS A 15 -3.02 7.02 -1.25
N GLU A 16 -2.21 6.04 -1.62
CA GLU A 16 -1.87 4.88 -0.81
C GLU A 16 -0.36 4.67 -0.83
N LEU A 17 0.24 4.54 0.34
CA LEU A 17 1.64 4.18 0.49
C LEU A 17 1.75 2.67 0.72
N TRP A 18 2.34 1.99 -0.27
CA TRP A 18 2.60 0.56 -0.20
C TRP A 18 4.07 0.28 0.07
N VAL A 19 4.35 -0.71 0.91
CA VAL A 19 5.68 -1.29 1.09
C VAL A 19 5.70 -2.67 0.45
N GLU A 20 6.71 -2.93 -0.37
CA GLU A 20 7.01 -4.25 -0.91
C GLU A 20 8.28 -4.80 -0.24
N VAL A 21 8.20 -6.03 0.28
CA VAL A 21 9.31 -6.72 0.92
C VAL A 21 9.57 -8.03 0.16
N THR A 22 10.84 -8.30 -0.13
CA THR A 22 11.29 -9.59 -0.66
C THR A 22 12.01 -10.35 0.44
N ASP A 23 11.64 -11.61 0.68
CA ASP A 23 12.29 -12.47 1.67
C ASP A 23 13.53 -13.20 1.11
N GLU A 24 14.17 -14.04 1.94
CA GLU A 24 15.35 -14.83 1.55
C GLU A 24 15.08 -15.87 0.46
N TYR A 25 13.81 -16.25 0.26
CA TYR A 25 13.37 -17.21 -0.76
C TYR A 25 12.96 -16.53 -2.06
N GLY A 26 13.00 -15.18 -2.11
CA GLY A 26 12.59 -14.39 -3.27
C GLY A 26 11.07 -14.20 -3.39
N LEU A 27 10.32 -14.47 -2.33
CA LEU A 27 8.88 -14.21 -2.28
C LEU A 27 8.62 -12.74 -1.97
N ARG A 28 7.64 -12.16 -2.67
CA ARG A 28 7.26 -10.76 -2.52
C ARG A 28 5.94 -10.60 -1.79
N TYR A 29 5.96 -9.69 -0.82
CA TYR A 29 4.84 -9.32 0.03
C TYR A 29 4.59 -7.84 -0.10
N ARG A 30 3.32 -7.44 -0.28
CA ARG A 30 2.92 -6.03 -0.33
C ARG A 30 2.01 -5.69 0.83
N MET A 31 2.21 -4.53 1.42
CA MET A 31 1.44 -4.06 2.57
C MET A 31 1.10 -2.58 2.45
N LEU A 32 -0.13 -2.23 2.80
CA LEU A 32 -0.59 -0.85 2.82
C LEU A 32 -0.21 -0.23 4.18
N VAL A 33 0.65 0.79 4.13
CA VAL A 33 1.18 1.46 5.32
C VAL A 33 0.35 2.67 5.69
N ASP A 34 -0.09 3.43 4.69
CA ASP A 34 -0.87 4.64 4.91
C ASP A 34 -1.82 4.89 3.75
N ARG A 35 -2.95 5.51 4.07
CA ARG A 35 -3.95 5.92 3.10
C ARG A 35 -4.44 7.30 3.45
N TRP A 36 -4.38 8.19 2.47
CA TRP A 36 -4.65 9.59 2.66
C TRP A 36 -5.52 10.12 1.54
N SER A 37 -6.48 10.96 1.89
CA SER A 37 -7.40 11.56 0.93
C SER A 37 -7.27 13.07 0.95
N THR A 38 -7.32 13.66 -0.24
CA THR A 38 -7.25 15.10 -0.43
C THR A 38 -8.61 15.57 -0.92
N ASP A 39 -9.20 16.57 -0.26
CA ASP A 39 -10.46 17.16 -0.70
C ASP A 39 -10.30 18.02 -1.97
N ALA A 40 -11.39 18.58 -2.49
CA ALA A 40 -11.37 19.42 -3.69
C ALA A 40 -10.59 20.74 -3.50
N GLN A 41 -10.42 21.17 -2.25
CA GLN A 41 -9.71 22.38 -1.85
C GLN A 41 -8.22 22.13 -1.60
N GLY A 42 -7.75 20.88 -1.68
CA GLY A 42 -6.36 20.51 -1.43
C GLY A 42 -6.06 20.23 0.04
N ASN A 43 -7.06 20.20 0.92
CA ASN A 43 -6.84 19.81 2.30
C ASN A 43 -6.76 18.29 2.37
N GLY A 44 -5.65 17.83 2.93
CA GLY A 44 -5.42 16.43 3.18
C GLY A 44 -5.94 16.00 4.55
N SER A 45 -6.50 14.80 4.63
CA SER A 45 -6.68 14.08 5.89
C SER A 45 -6.27 12.61 5.71
N PRO A 46 -5.72 11.97 6.76
CA PRO A 46 -5.61 10.52 6.75
C PRO A 46 -7.04 9.94 6.64
N ASP A 47 -7.18 8.73 6.12
CA ASP A 47 -8.49 8.08 6.11
C ASP A 47 -9.02 7.84 7.56
N GLU A 48 -10.27 7.44 7.71
CA GLU A 48 -10.91 7.27 9.02
C GLU A 48 -10.15 6.34 9.98
N ASN A 49 -9.27 5.47 9.46
CA ASN A 49 -8.41 4.58 10.24
C ASN A 49 -7.06 5.23 10.62
N GLY A 50 -6.78 6.47 10.22
CA GLY A 50 -5.54 7.17 10.56
C GLY A 50 -4.27 6.50 10.00
N TRP A 51 -3.11 6.84 10.57
CA TRP A 51 -1.81 6.17 10.34
C TRP A 51 -1.77 4.79 11.03
N SER A 52 -2.83 4.01 10.90
CA SER A 52 -2.87 2.64 11.41
C SER A 52 -2.53 1.67 10.28
N TRP A 53 -1.96 0.54 10.66
CA TRP A 53 -1.69 -0.56 9.75
C TRP A 53 -2.99 -1.00 9.05
N GLN A 54 -3.07 -0.80 7.73
CA GLN A 54 -4.28 -1.05 6.93
C GLN A 54 -4.37 -2.50 6.43
N GLY A 55 -3.41 -3.35 6.81
CA GLY A 55 -3.35 -4.75 6.41
C GLY A 55 -2.30 -5.05 5.35
N ASN A 56 -2.14 -6.33 5.07
CA ASN A 56 -1.33 -6.85 3.98
C ASN A 56 -2.23 -7.27 2.82
N GLU A 57 -1.73 -7.15 1.60
CA GLU A 57 -2.33 -7.92 0.51
C GLU A 57 -2.23 -9.41 0.88
N PRO A 58 -3.32 -10.16 0.68
CA PRO A 58 -3.31 -11.59 0.96
C PRO A 58 -2.50 -12.39 -0.07
N GLU A 59 -2.18 -11.79 -1.22
CA GLU A 59 -1.40 -12.42 -2.27
C GLU A 59 0.10 -12.51 -1.99
N ILE A 60 0.72 -13.57 -2.53
CA ILE A 60 2.17 -13.77 -2.55
C ILE A 60 2.61 -13.91 -4.01
N TYR A 61 3.71 -13.23 -4.37
CA TYR A 61 4.25 -13.24 -5.73
C TYR A 61 5.68 -13.79 -5.75
N ASP A 62 6.09 -14.35 -6.88
CA ASP A 62 7.47 -14.74 -7.13
C ASP A 62 8.37 -13.53 -7.41
N ALA A 63 9.69 -13.77 -7.52
CA ALA A 63 10.68 -12.74 -7.80
C ALA A 63 10.53 -12.07 -9.20
N LYS A 64 9.67 -12.57 -10.07
CA LYS A 64 9.35 -11.98 -11.38
C LYS A 64 8.01 -11.21 -11.35
N GLY A 65 7.32 -11.20 -10.21
CA GLY A 65 6.01 -10.57 -10.04
C GLY A 65 4.83 -11.47 -10.45
N ASN A 66 5.06 -12.76 -10.68
CA ASN A 66 3.96 -13.69 -10.97
C ASN A 66 3.27 -14.11 -9.67
N LEU A 67 1.94 -14.16 -9.67
CA LEU A 67 1.16 -14.62 -8.52
C LEU A 67 1.44 -16.10 -8.21
N LEU A 68 1.84 -16.40 -6.98
CA LEU A 68 2.06 -17.76 -6.47
C LEU A 68 0.90 -18.26 -5.61
N TYR A 69 0.33 -17.37 -4.81
CA TYR A 69 -0.73 -17.71 -3.88
C TYR A 69 -1.70 -16.52 -3.73
N ARG A 70 -2.99 -16.84 -3.70
CA ARG A 70 -4.09 -15.96 -3.30
C ARG A 70 -5.05 -16.80 -2.47
N PRO A 71 -5.31 -16.45 -1.19
CA PRO A 71 -6.32 -17.15 -0.43
C PRO A 71 -7.70 -16.93 -1.06
N ASP A 72 -8.55 -17.94 -0.95
CA ASP A 72 -9.91 -17.88 -1.48
C ASP A 72 -10.69 -16.74 -0.78
N PRO A 73 -11.26 -15.78 -1.51
CA PRO A 73 -12.04 -14.69 -0.91
C PRO A 73 -13.32 -15.16 -0.18
N MET A 74 -13.67 -16.46 -0.23
CA MET A 74 -14.89 -17.02 0.37
C MET A 74 -14.69 -17.84 1.66
N GLN A 75 -13.61 -17.63 2.43
CA GLN A 75 -13.48 -18.20 3.79
C GLN A 75 -13.89 -17.24 4.90
#